data_AF-A0A7Z9Y3F8-F1
#
_entry.id   AF-A0A7Z9Y3F8-F1
#
_cell.length_a   1.000
_cell.length_b   1.000
_cell.length_c   1.000
_cell.angle_alpha   90.00
_cell.angle_beta   90.00
_cell.angle_gamma   90.00
#
_symmetry.space_group_name_H-M   'P 1'
#
loop_
_entity.id
_entity.type
_entity.pdbx_description
1 polymer ?
#
loop_
_entity_poly.entity_id
_entity_poly.type
_entity_poly.pdbx_seq_one_letter_code
_entity_poly.pdbx_strand_id
1 'polypeptide(L)'
;MSQEHVRTIPGRYEEIQNICAFMVQGAKEAGLDESALFHVELACDEACTNIIEHAYGDEGQGDIVASWQIDGNDFIMMLHDDGR
;
A
#
# COMPACT_ATOMS: atom_id res chain seq x y z
N MET A 1 6.22 14.48 15.64
CA MET A 1 5.31 14.49 14.48
C MET A 1 5.70 13.30 13.65
N SER A 2 4.78 12.37 13.42
CA SER A 2 4.98 11.28 12.47
C SER A 2 5.14 11.88 11.07
N GLN A 3 6.15 11.44 10.33
CA GLN A 3 6.32 11.82 8.93
C GLN A 3 5.48 10.86 8.08
N GLU A 4 4.52 11.42 7.36
CA GLU A 4 3.69 10.67 6.42
C GLU A 4 4.39 10.61 5.06
N HIS A 5 4.48 9.41 4.49
CA HIS A 5 5.02 9.16 3.17
C HIS A 5 3.89 8.75 2.24
N VAL A 6 3.73 9.44 1.11
CA VAL A 6 2.59 9.25 0.20
C VAL A 6 3.08 9.10 -1.24
N ARG A 7 2.44 8.19 -1.98
CA ARG A 7 2.59 8.00 -3.43
C ARG A 7 1.21 7.89 -4.07
N THR A 8 1.08 8.42 -5.27
CA THR A 8 -0.09 8.24 -6.13
C THR A 8 0.37 7.45 -7.33
N ILE A 9 -0.21 6.27 -7.53
CA ILE A 9 0.23 5.28 -8.51
C ILE A 9 -0.99 4.80 -9.28
N PRO A 10 -0.94 4.67 -10.62
CA PRO A 10 -2.06 4.14 -11.39
C PRO A 10 -2.46 2.75 -10.91
N GLY A 11 -3.76 2.49 -10.78
CA GLY A 11 -4.32 1.19 -10.40
C GLY A 11 -4.15 0.15 -11.51
N ARG A 12 -2.92 -0.35 -11.69
CA ARG A 12 -2.54 -1.38 -12.67
C ARG A 12 -1.85 -2.54 -11.97
N TYR A 13 -2.02 -3.75 -12.48
CA TYR A 13 -1.40 -4.93 -11.88
C TYR A 13 0.13 -4.86 -11.87
N GLU A 14 0.72 -4.27 -12.92
CA GLU A 14 2.17 -4.07 -13.02
C GLU A 14 2.74 -3.14 -11.92
N GLU A 15 1.89 -2.27 -11.35
CA GLU A 15 2.28 -1.32 -10.33
C GLU A 15 2.11 -1.85 -8.90
N ILE A 16 1.39 -2.95 -8.69
CA ILE A 16 1.17 -3.52 -7.34
C ILE A 16 2.49 -3.80 -6.64
N GLN A 17 3.47 -4.38 -7.36
CA GLN A 17 4.80 -4.64 -6.80
C GLN A 17 5.52 -3.36 -6.36
N ASN A 18 5.33 -2.24 -7.07
CA ASN A 18 5.92 -0.96 -6.69
C ASN A 18 5.27 -0.41 -5.41
N ILE A 19 3.95 -0.56 -5.27
CA ILE A 19 3.22 -0.18 -4.05
C ILE A 19 3.67 -1.05 -2.86
N CYS A 20 3.72 -2.37 -3.04
CA CYS A 20 4.15 -3.30 -2.00
C CYS A 20 5.59 -3.02 -1.55
N ALA A 21 6.51 -2.79 -2.50
CA ALA A 21 7.90 -2.44 -2.17
C ALA A 21 7.99 -1.13 -1.36
N PHE A 22 7.17 -0.14 -1.71
CA PHE A 22 7.07 1.13 -0.97
C PHE A 22 6.58 0.92 0.47
N MET A 23 5.59 0.04 0.69
CA MET A 23 5.07 -0.28 2.02
C MET A 23 6.05 -1.10 2.86
N VAL A 24 6.69 -2.11 2.26
CA VAL A 24 7.71 -2.93 2.91
C VAL A 24 8.92 -2.09 3.32
N GLN A 25 9.28 -1.07 2.53
CA GLN A 25 10.32 -0.12 2.94
C GLN A 25 9.92 0.62 4.22
N GLY A 26 8.72 1.18 4.28
CA GLY A 26 8.23 1.86 5.50
C GLY A 26 8.16 0.94 6.71
N ALA A 27 7.71 -0.30 6.51
CA ALA A 27 7.66 -1.31 7.57
C ALA A 27 9.06 -1.68 8.09
N LYS A 28 10.07 -1.75 7.21
CA LYS A 28 11.48 -1.94 7.62
C LYS A 28 11.99 -0.76 8.44
N GLU A 29 11.65 0.47 8.04
CA GLU A 29 12.01 1.68 8.77
C GLU A 29 11.35 1.73 10.17
N ALA A 30 10.15 1.14 10.31
CA ALA A 30 9.46 0.95 11.57
C ALA A 30 10.04 -0.19 12.45
N GLY A 31 11.00 -0.96 11.94
CA GLY A 31 11.67 -2.04 12.68
C GLY A 31 10.88 -3.35 12.74
N LEU A 32 9.95 -3.59 11.81
CA LEU A 32 9.23 -4.85 11.70
C LEU A 32 10.19 -6.00 11.32
N ASP A 33 9.90 -7.19 11.84
CA ASP A 33 10.64 -8.41 11.51
C ASP A 33 10.23 -9.00 10.16
N GLU A 34 11.00 -9.97 9.65
CA GLU A 34 10.77 -10.57 8.33
C GLU A 34 9.37 -11.18 8.18
N SER A 35 8.80 -11.75 9.25
CA SER A 35 7.45 -12.31 9.20
C SER A 35 6.40 -11.21 9.07
N ALA A 36 6.56 -10.10 9.77
CA ALA A 36 5.67 -8.95 9.68
C ALA A 36 5.79 -8.25 8.32
N LEU A 37 7.01 -8.15 7.76
CA LEU A 37 7.22 -7.62 6.41
C LEU A 37 6.50 -8.44 5.34
N PHE A 38 6.56 -9.77 5.44
CA PHE A 38 5.81 -10.67 4.55
C PHE A 38 4.30 -10.44 4.65
N HIS A 39 3.77 -10.26 5.86
CA HIS A 39 2.34 -9.96 6.05
C HIS A 39 1.94 -8.59 5.50
N VAL A 40 2.81 -7.57 5.60
CA VAL A 40 2.58 -6.25 4.99
C VAL A 40 2.52 -6.36 3.47
N GLU A 41 3.47 -7.08 2.87
CA GLU A 41 3.50 -7.32 1.42
C GLU A 41 2.22 -8.03 0.94
N LEU A 42 1.84 -9.12 1.60
CA LEU A 42 0.63 -9.88 1.27
C LEU A 42 -0.64 -9.04 1.43
N ALA A 43 -0.76 -8.28 2.52
CA ALA A 43 -1.93 -7.43 2.76
C ALA A 43 -2.03 -6.30 1.73
N CYS A 44 -0.88 -5.74 1.32
CA CYS A 44 -0.81 -4.70 0.30
C CYS A 44 -1.22 -5.25 -1.08
N ASP A 45 -0.73 -6.43 -1.46
CA ASP A 45 -1.05 -7.09 -2.73
C ASP A 45 -2.55 -7.38 -2.87
N GLU A 46 -3.12 -7.99 -1.83
CA GLU A 46 -4.55 -8.31 -1.77
C GLU A 46 -5.42 -7.05 -1.79
N ALA A 47 -5.05 -6.02 -1.02
CA ALA A 47 -5.81 -4.77 -0.98
C ALA A 47 -5.75 -4.01 -2.32
N CYS A 48 -4.59 -3.97 -2.99
CA CYS A 48 -4.47 -3.36 -4.31
C CYS A 48 -5.28 -4.13 -5.36
N THR A 49 -5.22 -5.46 -5.34
CA THR A 49 -6.00 -6.33 -6.23
C THR A 49 -7.49 -6.08 -6.03
N ASN A 50 -7.96 -6.02 -4.78
CA ASN A 50 -9.36 -5.73 -4.46
C ASN A 50 -9.79 -4.35 -4.97
N ILE A 51 -8.95 -3.31 -4.85
CA ILE A 51 -9.25 -1.99 -5.42
C ILE A 51 -9.42 -2.07 -6.95
N ILE A 52 -8.46 -2.69 -7.64
CA ILE A 52 -8.46 -2.79 -9.11
C ILE A 52 -9.67 -3.61 -9.59
N GLU A 53 -9.92 -4.78 -8.99
CA GLU A 53 -10.98 -5.70 -9.42
C GLU A 53 -12.38 -5.25 -8.99
N HIS A 54 -12.54 -4.70 -7.78
CA HIS A 54 -13.86 -4.45 -7.20
C HIS A 54 -14.25 -2.98 -7.18
N ALA A 55 -13.32 -2.06 -6.89
CA ALA A 55 -13.63 -0.64 -6.84
C ALA A 55 -13.59 0.01 -8.24
N TYR A 56 -12.61 -0.40 -9.06
CA TYR A 56 -12.41 0.10 -10.42
C TYR A 56 -12.99 -0.82 -11.51
N GLY A 57 -13.04 -2.12 -11.27
CA GLY A 57 -13.61 -3.11 -12.20
C GLY A 57 -12.69 -3.51 -13.37
N ASP A 58 -11.59 -2.78 -13.59
CA ASP A 58 -10.50 -3.11 -14.52
C ASP A 58 -9.24 -2.27 -14.19
N GLU A 59 -8.11 -2.61 -14.79
CA GLU A 59 -6.89 -1.84 -14.61
C GLU A 59 -6.89 -0.48 -15.33
N GLY A 60 -6.14 0.47 -14.78
CA GLY A 60 -5.92 1.80 -15.37
C GLY A 60 -7.14 2.71 -15.37
N GLN A 61 -8.20 2.38 -14.61
CA GLN A 61 -9.42 3.19 -14.50
C GLN A 61 -9.34 4.29 -13.42
N GLY A 62 -8.35 4.22 -12.53
CA GLY A 62 -8.14 5.20 -11.47
C GLY A 62 -6.75 5.09 -10.85
N ASP A 63 -6.46 5.95 -9.89
CA ASP A 63 -5.20 5.98 -9.15
C ASP A 63 -5.40 5.40 -7.74
N ILE A 64 -4.35 4.79 -7.20
CA ILE A 64 -4.30 4.36 -5.80
C ILE A 64 -3.38 5.33 -5.06
N VAL A 65 -3.92 5.98 -4.03
CA VAL A 65 -3.13 6.78 -3.10
C VAL A 65 -2.64 5.87 -1.99
N ALA A 66 -1.36 5.59 -2.01
CA ALA A 66 -0.70 4.69 -1.10
C ALA A 66 0.14 5.51 -0.11
N SER A 67 -0.15 5.37 1.18
CA SER A 67 0.56 6.10 2.23
C SER A 67 0.93 5.24 3.41
N TRP A 68 2.03 5.59 4.08
CA TRP A 68 2.35 5.00 5.38
C TRP A 68 2.94 6.04 6.33
N GLN A 69 2.79 5.76 7.62
CA GLN A 69 3.38 6.53 8.70
C GLN A 69 3.71 5.61 9.89
N ILE A 70 4.57 6.12 10.77
CA ILE A 70 4.87 5.47 12.06
C ILE A 70 4.29 6.36 13.16
N ASP A 71 3.33 5.84 13.90
CA ASP A 71 2.76 6.50 15.07
C ASP A 71 3.12 5.72 16.34
N GLY A 72 4.02 6.27 17.15
CA GLY A 72 4.58 5.57 18.29
C GLY A 72 5.29 4.28 17.90
N ASN A 73 4.68 3.14 18.22
CA ASN A 73 5.20 1.80 17.91
C ASN A 73 4.38 1.09 16.81
N ASP A 74 3.43 1.80 16.20
CA ASP A 74 2.53 1.26 15.18
C ASP A 74 2.98 1.71 13.79
N PHE A 75 3.12 0.74 12.89
CA PHE A 75 3.24 0.99 11.47
C PHE A 75 1.84 1.03 10.87
N ILE A 76 1.47 2.19 10.31
CA ILE A 76 0.16 2.42 9.72
C ILE A 76 0.33 2.52 8.20
N MET A 77 -0.26 1.57 7.48
CA MET A 77 -0.39 1.59 6.02
C MET A 77 -1.83 1.94 5.66
N MET A 78 -2.01 2.84 4.69
CA MET A 78 -3.30 3.16 4.10
C MET A 78 -3.22 3.11 2.57
N LEU A 79 -4.24 2.52 1.96
CA LEU A 79 -4.51 2.56 0.54
C LEU A 79 -5.87 3.22 0.36
N HIS A 80 -5.92 4.27 -0.45
CA HIS A 80 -7.14 5.02 -0.75
C HIS A 80 -7.37 4.99 -2.26
N ASP A 81 -8.62 4.75 -2.63
CA ASP A 81 -9.13 4.79 -3.99
C ASP A 81 -10.41 5.63 -4.04
N ASP A 82 -10.75 6.13 -5.24
CA ASP A 82 -11.99 6.86 -5.48
C ASP A 82 -12.98 6.01 -6.30
N GLY A 83 -12.87 4.67 -6.21
CA GLY A 83 -13.75 3.71 -6.84
C GLY A 83 -15.14 3.66 -6.20
N ARG A 84 -16.03 2.82 -6.75
CA ARG A 84 -17.48 2.94 -6.52
C ARG A 84 -18.08 1.86 -5.62
#